data_AF-A0A7W6JSV6-F1
#
_entry.id   AF-A0A7W6JSV6-F1
#
_cell.length_a   1.000
_cell.length_b   1.000
_cell.length_c   1.000
_cell.angle_alpha   90.00
_cell.angle_beta   90.00
_cell.angle_gamma   90.00
#
_symmetry.space_group_name_H-M   'P 1'
#
loop_
_entity.id
_entity.type
_entity.pdbx_description
1 polymer ?
#
loop_
_entity_poly.entity_id
_entity_poly.type
_entity_poly.pdbx_seq_one_letter_code
_entity_poly.pdbx_strand_id
1 'polypeptide(L)'
;MTDIAVTSPVERIARVIAAEMVSPNGEAFEGPDEPVSVIVERIWRAEINRAVAILHTLREPTRGMVEAGRAAGEDPAEIWSAMVRAALDSTVEVMPEPA
;
A
#
# COMPACT_ATOMS: atom_id res chain seq x y z
N MET A 1 12.71 -15.39 -4.73
CA MET A 1 13.11 -14.28 -5.62
C MET A 1 12.07 -13.19 -5.51
N THR A 2 12.42 -12.08 -4.85
CA THR A 2 11.51 -10.94 -4.65
C THR A 2 11.57 -10.04 -5.87
N ASP A 3 10.44 -9.80 -6.54
CA ASP A 3 10.37 -8.88 -7.67
C ASP A 3 10.57 -7.43 -7.20
N ILE A 4 11.44 -6.68 -7.89
CA ILE A 4 11.72 -5.28 -7.58
C ILE A 4 10.80 -4.41 -8.43
N ALA A 5 9.98 -3.59 -7.77
CA ALA A 5 9.12 -2.63 -8.45
C ALA A 5 9.95 -1.56 -9.19
N VAL A 6 9.55 -1.23 -10.41
CA VAL A 6 10.16 -0.15 -11.21
C VAL A 6 9.63 1.24 -10.84
N THR A 7 8.51 1.31 -10.11
CA THR A 7 7.89 2.56 -9.63
C THR A 7 8.17 2.79 -8.15
N SER A 8 8.29 4.07 -7.77
CA SER A 8 8.53 4.43 -6.37
C SER A 8 7.36 4.05 -5.46
N PRO A 9 7.59 3.75 -4.16
CA PRO A 9 6.49 3.57 -3.21
C PRO A 9 5.55 4.79 -3.13
N VAL A 10 6.09 6.01 -3.26
CA VAL A 10 5.30 7.25 -3.29
C VAL A 10 4.30 7.25 -4.44
N GLU A 11 4.76 6.92 -5.66
CA GLU A 11 3.87 6.83 -6.82
C GLU A 11 2.80 5.75 -6.63
N ARG A 12 3.19 4.56 -6.16
CA ARG A 12 2.25 3.45 -5.96
C ARG A 12 1.16 3.80 -4.95
N ILE A 13 1.51 4.40 -3.82
CA ILE A 13 0.55 4.84 -2.81
C ILE A 13 -0.33 5.98 -3.35
N ALA A 14 0.25 6.96 -4.04
CA ALA A 14 -0.51 8.06 -4.65
C ALA A 14 -1.53 7.58 -5.68
N ARG A 15 -1.17 6.56 -6.49
CA ARG A 15 -2.09 5.91 -7.44
C ARG A 15 -3.22 5.17 -6.73
N VAL A 16 -2.95 4.50 -5.62
CA VAL A 16 -4.01 3.87 -4.80
C VAL A 16 -4.97 4.92 -4.26
N ILE A 17 -4.47 6.00 -3.65
CA ILE A 17 -5.32 7.09 -3.17
C ILE A 17 -6.19 7.67 -4.29
N ALA A 18 -5.60 7.92 -5.46
CA ALA A 18 -6.33 8.41 -6.62
C ALA A 18 -7.40 7.44 -7.12
N ALA A 19 -7.14 6.14 -7.09
CA ALA A 19 -8.11 5.13 -7.49
C ALA A 19 -9.33 5.10 -6.55
N GLU A 20 -9.09 5.15 -5.23
CA GLU A 20 -10.15 5.21 -4.21
C GLU A 20 -11.06 6.44 -4.38
N MET A 21 -10.50 7.59 -4.77
CA MET A 21 -11.29 8.80 -5.04
C MET A 21 -12.22 8.67 -6.25
N VAL A 22 -11.83 7.86 -7.26
CA VAL A 22 -12.59 7.67 -8.50
C VAL A 22 -13.65 6.57 -8.35
N SER A 23 -13.41 5.58 -7.49
CA SER A 23 -14.38 4.53 -7.18
C SER A 23 -14.30 4.17 -5.70
N PRO A 24 -15.14 4.79 -4.84
CA PRO A 24 -15.14 4.53 -3.41
C PRO A 24 -15.52 3.08 -3.02
N ASN A 25 -16.16 2.33 -3.92
CA ASN A 25 -16.63 0.96 -3.69
C ASN A 25 -16.15 -0.07 -4.74
N GLY A 26 -15.31 0.32 -5.71
CA GLY A 26 -14.94 -0.56 -6.83
C GLY A 26 -16.07 -0.84 -7.85
N GLU A 27 -17.30 -0.39 -7.59
CA GLU A 27 -18.36 -0.36 -8.59
C GLU A 27 -18.06 0.79 -9.55
N ALA A 28 -17.94 0.44 -10.82
CA ALA A 28 -17.64 1.38 -11.89
C ALA A 28 -18.57 2.59 -11.76
N PHE A 29 -17.97 3.77 -11.67
CA PHE A 29 -18.68 5.03 -11.82
C PHE A 29 -19.50 4.92 -13.11
N GLU A 30 -20.82 4.92 -13.03
CA GLU A 30 -21.67 5.09 -14.21
C GLU A 30 -21.46 6.54 -14.71
N GLY A 31 -20.39 6.74 -15.48
CA GLY A 31 -20.13 7.93 -16.30
C GLY A 31 -18.66 8.34 -16.39
N PRO A 32 -18.31 9.19 -17.38
CA PRO A 32 -18.52 9.06 -18.83
C PRO A 32 -17.37 8.23 -19.46
N ASP A 33 -17.61 7.40 -20.50
CA ASP A 33 -16.71 6.74 -21.50
C ASP A 33 -15.18 6.50 -21.30
N GLU A 34 -14.54 6.91 -20.21
CA GLU A 34 -13.10 6.96 -19.97
C GLU A 34 -12.72 5.96 -18.85
N PRO A 35 -11.80 5.03 -19.09
CA PRO A 35 -11.40 4.04 -18.09
C PRO A 35 -10.81 4.67 -16.82
N VAL A 36 -11.11 4.09 -15.65
CA VAL A 36 -10.56 4.51 -14.33
C VAL A 36 -9.05 4.65 -14.37
N SER A 37 -8.35 3.76 -15.06
CA SER A 37 -6.88 3.81 -15.20
C SER A 37 -6.39 5.11 -15.86
N VAL A 38 -7.14 5.65 -16.83
CA VAL A 38 -6.81 6.91 -17.51
C VAL A 38 -7.04 8.09 -16.57
N ILE A 39 -8.13 8.06 -15.81
CA ILE A 39 -8.43 9.09 -14.80
C ILE A 39 -7.34 9.08 -13.71
N VAL A 40 -6.95 7.91 -13.20
CA VAL A 40 -5.89 7.76 -12.20
C VAL A 40 -4.56 8.29 -12.72
N GLU A 41 -4.16 7.96 -13.96
CA GLU A 41 -2.92 8.47 -14.56
C GLU A 41 -2.87 10.00 -14.56
N ARG A 42 -4.02 10.65 -14.78
CA ARG A 42 -4.14 12.11 -14.81
C ARG A 42 -4.04 12.75 -13.42
N ILE A 43 -4.60 12.12 -12.38
CA ILE A 43 -4.78 12.78 -11.08
C ILE A 43 -3.79 12.36 -9.99
N TRP A 44 -3.12 11.20 -10.11
CA TRP A 44 -2.33 10.65 -8.99
C TRP A 44 -1.22 11.57 -8.48
N ARG A 45 -0.64 12.42 -9.34
CA ARG A 45 0.45 13.34 -8.94
C ARG A 45 0.00 14.34 -7.88
N ALA A 46 -1.29 14.67 -7.81
CA ALA A 46 -1.83 15.53 -6.75
C ALA A 46 -1.75 14.87 -5.36
N GLU A 47 -1.68 13.54 -5.29
CA GLU A 47 -1.68 12.75 -4.06
C GLU A 47 -0.28 12.49 -3.49
N ILE A 48 0.78 13.01 -4.13
CA ILE A 48 2.18 12.79 -3.70
C ILE A 48 2.41 13.18 -2.24
N ASN A 49 1.91 14.34 -1.81
CA ASN A 49 2.11 14.81 -0.43
C ASN A 49 1.43 13.89 0.59
N ARG A 50 0.25 13.35 0.26
CA ARG A 50 -0.46 12.38 1.10
C ARG A 50 0.27 11.04 1.13
N ALA A 51 0.80 10.58 -0.01
CA ALA A 51 1.63 9.39 -0.07
C ALA A 51 2.91 9.50 0.76
N VAL A 52 3.58 10.66 0.72
CA VAL A 52 4.77 10.95 1.55
C VAL A 52 4.41 10.94 3.03
N ALA A 53 3.28 11.55 3.43
CA ALA A 53 2.81 11.52 4.81
C ALA A 53 2.57 10.09 5.30
N ILE A 54 1.98 9.22 4.49
CA ILE A 54 1.80 7.80 4.81
C ILE A 54 3.15 7.12 5.05
N LEU A 55 4.14 7.32 4.17
CA LEU A 55 5.46 6.72 4.35
C LEU A 55 6.18 7.25 5.60
N HIS A 56 6.00 8.52 5.95
CA HIS A 56 6.51 9.05 7.21
C HIS A 56 5.89 8.36 8.43
N THR A 57 4.59 8.05 8.38
CA THR A 57 3.92 7.29 9.44
C THR A 57 4.44 5.85 9.52
N LEU A 58 4.65 5.20 8.37
CA LEU A 58 5.10 3.80 8.30
C LEU A 58 6.59 3.59 8.60
N ARG A 59 7.38 4.66 8.80
CA ARG A 59 8.84 4.57 9.00
C ARG A 59 9.24 3.78 10.26
N GLU A 60 8.33 3.65 11.23
CA GLU A 60 8.55 3.01 12.53
C GLU A 60 7.90 1.61 12.51
N PRO A 61 8.68 0.54 12.22
CA PRO A 61 8.12 -0.81 12.15
C PRO A 61 7.71 -1.31 13.54
N THR A 62 6.67 -2.14 13.60
CA THR A 62 6.28 -2.83 14.84
C THR A 62 7.31 -3.90 15.23
N ARG A 63 7.28 -4.36 16.49
CA ARG A 63 8.16 -5.45 16.94
C ARG A 63 8.03 -6.70 16.06
N GLY A 64 6.80 -7.11 15.73
CA GLY A 64 6.55 -8.28 14.89
C GLY A 64 7.14 -8.14 13.49
N MET A 65 7.07 -6.94 12.91
CA MET A 65 7.73 -6.66 11.63
C MET A 65 9.25 -6.84 11.74
N VAL A 66 9.88 -6.25 12.79
CA VAL A 66 11.34 -6.36 12.99
C VAL A 66 11.79 -7.81 13.18
N GLU A 67 11.03 -8.60 13.95
CA GLU A 67 11.32 -10.02 14.16
C GLU A 67 11.21 -10.83 12.86
N ALA A 68 10.16 -10.59 12.07
CA ALA A 68 9.99 -11.20 10.74
C ALA A 68 11.16 -10.85 9.81
N GLY A 69 11.60 -9.58 9.81
CA GLY A 69 12.76 -9.14 9.03
C GLY A 69 14.05 -9.87 9.44
N ARG A 70 14.32 -10.02 10.74
CA ARG A 70 15.51 -10.75 11.23
C ARG A 70 15.48 -12.23 10.86
N ALA A 71 14.30 -12.85 10.85
CA ALA A 71 14.14 -14.26 10.49
C ALA A 71 14.33 -14.51 8.99
N ALA A 72 14.17 -13.49 8.14
CA ALA A 72 14.24 -13.62 6.68
C ALA A 72 15.68 -13.75 6.13
N GLY A 73 16.71 -13.46 6.94
CA GLY A 73 18.12 -13.56 6.52
C GLY A 73 18.77 -12.19 6.28
N GLU A 74 19.61 -12.09 5.25
CA GLU A 74 20.44 -10.90 4.98
C GLU A 74 20.03 -10.13 3.72
N ASP A 75 19.23 -10.72 2.83
CA ASP A 75 18.82 -10.05 1.59
C ASP A 75 17.81 -8.91 1.90
N PRO A 76 18.12 -7.65 1.52
CA PRO A 76 17.26 -6.52 1.86
C PRO A 76 15.83 -6.62 1.30
N ALA A 77 15.65 -7.24 0.14
CA ALA A 77 14.33 -7.39 -0.47
C ALA A 77 13.51 -8.46 0.25
N GLU A 78 14.14 -9.56 0.66
CA GLU A 78 13.50 -10.59 1.50
C GLU A 78 13.16 -10.07 2.89
N ILE A 79 14.06 -9.31 3.54
CA ILE A 79 13.80 -8.62 4.81
C ILE A 79 12.60 -7.69 4.68
N TRP A 80 12.60 -6.81 3.68
CA TRP A 80 11.49 -5.88 3.44
C TRP A 80 10.16 -6.62 3.23
N SER A 81 10.17 -7.65 2.38
CA SER A 81 8.99 -8.46 2.07
C SER A 81 8.42 -9.14 3.33
N ALA A 82 9.28 -9.70 4.18
CA ALA A 82 8.87 -10.31 5.45
C ALA A 82 8.27 -9.28 6.43
N MET A 83 8.90 -8.11 6.57
CA MET A 83 8.38 -7.02 7.41
C MET A 83 6.99 -6.57 6.96
N VAL A 84 6.78 -6.38 5.65
CA VAL A 84 5.49 -5.95 5.10
C VAL A 84 4.42 -7.04 5.28
N ARG A 85 4.76 -8.31 5.07
CA ARG A 85 3.82 -9.43 5.31
C ARG A 85 3.35 -9.48 6.76
N ALA A 86 4.27 -9.36 7.71
CA ALA A 86 3.91 -9.33 9.13
C ALA A 86 2.97 -8.17 9.50
N ALA A 87 3.12 -7.00 8.86
CA ALA A 87 2.19 -5.89 9.05
C ALA A 87 0.78 -6.21 8.51
N LEU A 88 0.70 -6.83 7.34
CA LEU A 88 -0.58 -7.22 6.73
C LEU A 88 -1.31 -8.29 7.56
N ASP A 89 -0.58 -9.31 8.03
CA ASP A 89 -1.16 -10.39 8.83
C ASP A 89 -1.70 -9.88 10.18
N SER A 90 -1.03 -8.89 10.80
CA SER A 90 -1.48 -8.27 12.06
C SER A 90 -2.78 -7.47 11.93
N THR A 91 -3.17 -7.09 10.71
CA THR A 91 -4.40 -6.32 10.45
C THR A 91 -5.65 -7.21 10.50
N VAL A 92 -5.49 -8.54 10.38
CA VAL A 92 -6.61 -9.50 10.33
C VAL A 92 -7.07 -9.98 11.73
N GLU A 93 -6.26 -9.80 12.77
CA GLU A 93 -6.57 -10.29 14.13
C GLU A 93 -7.54 -9.40 14.93
N VAL A 94 -7.91 -8.22 14.43
CA VAL A 94 -8.77 -7.27 15.16
C VAL A 94 -10.21 -7.38 14.66
N MET A 95 -10.97 -8.42 15.06
CA MET A 95 -12.43 -8.38 15.30
C MET A 95 -12.94 -9.71 15.91
N PRO A 96 -13.14 -9.84 17.24
CA PRO A 96 -14.20 -10.69 17.75
C PRO A 96 -15.56 -10.01 17.50
N GLU A 97 -16.50 -10.71 16.86
CA GLU A 97 -17.89 -10.25 16.73
C GLU A 97 -18.50 -9.97 18.12
N PRO A 98 -19.30 -8.90 18.28
CA PRO A 98 -20.05 -8.70 19.51
C PRO A 98 -21.09 -9.81 19.69
N ALA A 99 -21.05 -10.45 20.87
CA ALA A 99 -22.02 -11.45 21.32
C ALA A 99 -23.43 -10.87 21.54
#